data_AF-A0A2V6QMR5-F1
#
_entry.id   AF-A0A2V6QMR5-F1
#
_cell.length_a   1.000
_cell.length_b   1.000
_cell.length_c   1.000
_cell.angle_alpha   90.00
_cell.angle_beta   90.00
_cell.angle_gamma   90.00
#
_symmetry.space_group_name_H-M   'P 1'
#
loop_
_entity.id
_entity.type
_entity.pdbx_description
1 polymer ?
#
loop_
_entity_poly.entity_id
_entity_poly.type
_entity_poly.pdbx_seq_one_letter_code
_entity_poly.pdbx_strand_id
1 'polypeptide(L)' 'MHLFRSEEHASRWEGFRSEHAAGLLTLAQLRDIMATPFMRERLNGRYVSEAVGYRRAFLERLREVTGNDAFWHPASR' A
#
# COMPACT_ATOMS: atom_id res chain seq x y z
N MET A 1 6.84 -8.09 0.38
CA MET A 1 6.87 -7.05 -0.68
C MET A 1 8.08 -7.34 -1.55
N HIS A 2 7.89 -7.49 -2.86
CA HIS A 2 8.98 -7.77 -3.80
C HIS A 2 9.21 -6.53 -4.66
N LEU A 3 10.46 -6.09 -4.80
CA LEU A 3 10.83 -5.00 -5.69
C LEU A 3 11.25 -5.58 -7.04
N PHE A 4 10.56 -5.18 -8.11
CA PHE A 4 10.87 -5.60 -9.46
C PHE A 4 11.39 -4.42 -10.28
N ARG A 5 12.23 -4.69 -11.28
CA ARG A 5 12.77 -3.67 -12.19
C ARG A 5 11.72 -3.10 -13.14
N SER A 6 10.68 -3.87 -13.44
CA SER A 6 9.56 -3.51 -14.32
C SER A 6 8.35 -4.41 -14.04
N GLU A 7 7.18 -4.03 -14.56
CA GLU A 7 5.97 -4.86 -14.54
C GLU A 7 6.15 -6.18 -15.30
N GLU A 8 6.85 -6.15 -16.44
CA GLU A 8 7.19 -7.36 -17.20
C GLU A 8 8.08 -8.32 -16.40
N HIS A 9 9.01 -7.79 -15.59
CA HIS A 9 9.80 -8.62 -14.69
C HIS A 9 8.95 -9.23 -13.58
N ALA A 10 7.97 -8.47 -13.06
CA ALA A 10 7.02 -8.97 -12.08
C ALA A 10 6.13 -10.08 -12.66
N SER A 11 5.63 -9.93 -13.89
CA SER A 11 4.74 -10.91 -14.53
C SER A 11 5.44 -12.22 -14.92
N ARG A 12 6.78 -12.21 -15.04
CA ARG A 12 7.62 -13.38 -15.35
C ARG A 12 8.20 -14.06 -14.11
N TRP A 13 7.99 -13.50 -12.93
CA TRP A 13 8.43 -14.11 -11.68
C TRP A 13 7.66 -15.41 -11.42
N GLU A 14 8.34 -16.46 -10.98
CA GLU A 14 7.75 -17.78 -10.73
C GLU A 14 6.56 -17.74 -9.74
N GLY A 15 6.59 -16.80 -8.79
CA GLY A 15 5.51 -16.61 -7.82
C GLY A 15 4.38 -15.70 -8.31
N PHE A 16 4.43 -15.20 -9.54
CA PHE A 16 3.40 -14.31 -10.09
C PHE A 16 2.10 -15.07 -10.31
N ARG A 17 1.02 -14.46 -9.84
CA ARG A 17 -0.35 -14.94 -9.96
C ARG A 17 -1.16 -13.84 -10.62
N SER A 18 -1.79 -14.13 -11.75
CA SER A 18 -2.51 -13.11 -12.52
C SER A 18 -3.68 -12.51 -11.74
N GLU A 19 -4.28 -13.29 -10.83
CA GLU A 19 -5.29 -12.81 -9.88
C GLU A 19 -4.77 -11.76 -8.89
N HIS A 20 -3.45 -11.63 -8.74
CA HIS A 20 -2.81 -10.64 -7.87
C HIS A 20 -2.24 -9.45 -8.64
N ALA A 21 -2.56 -9.30 -9.93
CA ALA A 21 -2.04 -8.20 -10.76
C ALA A 21 -2.39 -6.81 -10.18
N ALA A 22 -3.57 -6.66 -9.57
CA ALA A 22 -3.99 -5.43 -8.88
C ALA A 22 -3.12 -5.08 -7.65
N GLY A 23 -2.30 -6.02 -7.17
CA GLY A 23 -1.32 -5.83 -6.12
C GLY A 23 0.00 -5.20 -6.58
N LEU A 24 0.21 -5.06 -7.90
CA LEU A 24 1.38 -4.35 -8.43
C LEU A 24 1.21 -2.85 -8.25
N LEU A 25 2.20 -2.24 -7.59
CA LEU A 25 2.29 -0.80 -7.43
C LEU A 25 3.57 -0.31 -8.10
N THR A 26 3.48 0.82 -8.78
CA THR A 26 4.68 1.56 -9.20
C THR A 26 5.44 2.07 -7.97
N LEU A 27 6.73 2.36 -8.14
CA LEU A 27 7.55 2.91 -7.05
C LEU A 27 7.00 4.27 -6.55
N ALA A 28 6.44 5.09 -7.45
CA ALA A 28 5.83 6.36 -7.11
C ALA A 28 4.58 6.18 -6.22
N GLN A 29 3.69 5.26 -6.60
CA GLN A 29 2.51 4.92 -5.81
C GLN A 29 2.88 4.39 -4.42
N LEU A 30 3.88 3.50 -4.35
CA LEU A 30 4.38 3.00 -3.07
C LEU A 30 4.96 4.12 -2.20
N ARG A 31 5.79 5.01 -2.78
CA ARG A 31 6.32 6.19 -2.09
C ARG A 31 5.19 7.02 -1.49
N ASP A 32 4.12 7.27 -2.24
CA ASP A 32 3.03 8.13 -1.80
C ASP A 32 2.25 7.52 -0.63
N ILE A 33 2.07 6.19 -0.62
CA ILE A 33 1.49 5.45 0.52
C ILE A 33 2.43 5.51 1.74
N MET A 34 3.73 5.25 1.53
CA MET A 34 4.73 5.23 2.60
C MET A 34 5.05 6.61 3.17
N ALA A 35 4.70 7.68 2.46
CA ALA A 35 4.83 9.07 2.91
C ALA A 35 3.66 9.53 3.81
N THR A 36 2.70 8.66 4.14
CA THR A 36 1.59 9.01 5.03
C THR A 36 2.03 9.14 6.50
N PRO A 37 1.30 9.91 7.32
CA PRO A 37 1.60 10.05 8.75
C PRO A 37 1.66 8.72 9.51
N PHE A 38 0.90 7.70 9.07
CA PHE A 38 0.93 6.36 9.67
C PHE A 38 2.30 5.69 9.61
N MET A 39 3.10 5.98 8.58
CA MET A 39 4.47 5.48 8.47
C MET A 39 5.47 6.48 9.03
N ARG A 40 5.30 7.78 8.74
CA ARG A 40 6.23 8.84 9.15
C ARG A 40 6.29 9.05 10.66
N GLU A 41 5.16 9.00 11.35
CA GLU A 41 5.05 9.41 12.77
C GLU A 41 5.22 8.26 13.77
N ARG A 42 5.61 7.05 13.33
CA ARG A 42 5.61 5.82 14.17
C ARG A 42 6.36 5.90 15.50
N LEU A 43 7.33 6.79 15.62
CA LEU A 43 8.14 7.00 16.83
C LEU A 43 7.84 8.34 17.53
N ASN A 44 6.80 9.05 17.07
CA ASN A 44 6.32 10.25 17.73
C ASN A 44 5.65 9.88 19.06
N GLY A 45 5.91 10.62 20.13
CA GLY A 45 5.32 10.37 21.46
C GLY A 45 3.78 10.44 21.47
N ARG A 46 3.15 11.05 20.46
CA ARG A 46 1.69 11.12 20.28
C ARG A 46 1.14 10.05 19.34
N TYR A 47 1.99 9.18 18.80
CA TYR A 47 1.59 8.24 17.74
C TYR A 47 0.41 7.38 18.13
N VAL A 48 0.39 6.85 19.35
CA VAL A 48 -0.71 6.02 19.86
C VAL A 48 -2.00 6.85 20.00
N SER A 49 -1.91 8.07 20.52
CA SER A 49 -3.05 8.97 20.70
C SER A 49 -3.69 9.40 19.38
N GLU A 50 -2.89 9.54 18.32
CA GLU A 50 -3.34 9.98 17.00
C GLU A 50 -3.50 8.83 15.98
N ALA A 51 -3.26 7.58 16.42
CA ALA A 51 -3.20 6.41 15.55
C ALA A 51 -4.45 6.20 14.68
N VAL A 52 -5.64 6.53 15.20
CA VAL A 52 -6.90 6.42 14.44
C VAL A 52 -6.92 7.38 13.26
N GLY A 53 -6.49 8.63 13.45
CA GLY A 53 -6.38 9.63 12.39
C GLY A 53 -5.34 9.22 11.35
N TYR A 54 -4.18 8.76 11.80
CA TYR A 54 -3.13 8.29 10.90
C TYR A 54 -3.56 7.07 10.09
N ARG A 55 -4.23 6.09 10.71
CA ARG A 55 -4.75 4.91 10.00
C ARG A 55 -5.80 5.30 8.97
N ARG A 56 -6.67 6.27 9.28
CA ARG A 56 -7.64 6.80 8.31
C ARG A 56 -6.95 7.41 7.10
N ALA A 57 -6.00 8.32 7.33
CA ALA A 57 -5.23 8.95 6.26
C ALA A 57 -4.46 7.93 5.39
N PHE A 58 -3.94 6.86 6.02
CA PHE A 58 -3.30 5.75 5.29
C PHE A 58 -4.29 5.02 4.37
N LEU A 59 -5.48 4.67 4.87
CA LEU A 59 -6.50 3.98 4.07
C LEU A 59 -7.06 4.87 2.96
N GLU A 60 -7.25 6.16 3.22
CA GLU A 60 -7.67 7.12 2.19
C GLU A 60 -6.64 7.20 1.07
N ARG A 61 -5.35 7.39 1.41
CA ARG A 61 -4.28 7.41 0.41
C ARG A 61 -4.14 6.10 -0.34
N LEU A 62 -4.30 4.95 0.33
CA LEU A 62 -4.29 3.65 -0.32
C LEU A 62 -5.41 3.58 -1.38
N ARG A 63 -6.65 3.97 -1.01
CA ARG A 63 -7.79 3.97 -1.93
C ARG A 63 -7.60 4.91 -3.11
N GLU A 64 -7.05 6.11 -2.88
CA GLU A 64 -6.72 7.06 -3.95
C GLU A 64 -5.72 6.46 -4.95
N VAL A 65 -4.65 5.88 -4.43
CA VAL A 65 -3.53 5.36 -5.23
C VAL A 65 -3.88 4.09 -6.01
N THR A 66 -4.73 3.23 -5.42
CA THR A 66 -5.10 1.93 -6.01
C THR A 66 -6.42 1.96 -6.77
N GLY A 67 -7.03 3.14 -6.95
CA GLY A 67 -8.36 3.26 -7.57
C GLY A 67 -9.46 2.54 -6.78
N ASN A 68 -9.25 2.33 -5.47
CA ASN A 68 -10.14 1.61 -4.58
C ASN A 68 -10.43 0.15 -5.04
N ASP A 69 -9.47 -0.49 -5.73
CA ASP A 69 -9.59 -1.88 -6.17
C ASP A 69 -9.86 -2.84 -5.00
N ALA A 70 -10.74 -3.82 -5.23
CA ALA A 70 -11.18 -4.79 -4.24
C ALA A 70 -10.03 -5.64 -3.67
N PHE A 71 -8.94 -5.82 -4.42
CA PHE A 71 -7.72 -6.48 -3.94
C PHE A 71 -7.18 -5.87 -2.64
N TRP A 72 -7.34 -4.55 -2.46
CA TRP A 72 -6.82 -3.80 -1.32
C TRP A 72 -7.82 -3.64 -0.18
N HIS A 73 -9.03 -4.19 -0.32
CA HIS A 73 -10.04 -4.10 0.74
C HIS A 73 -9.64 -5.04 1.88
N PRO A 74 -9.88 -4.66 3.16
CA PRO A 74 -9.71 -5.58 4.26
C PRO A 74 -10.53 -6.85 4.00
N ALA A 75 -9.94 -8.02 4.24
CA ALA A 75 -10.69 -9.27 4.17
C ALA A 75 -11.94 -9.13 5.04
N SER A 76 -13.12 -9.24 4.41
CA SER A 76 -14.39 -9.31 5.11
C SER A 76 -14.35 -10.56 5.99
N ARG A 77 -14.22 -10.34 7.30
CA ARG A 77 -14.38 -11.38 8.32
C ARG A 77 -15.85 -11.74 8.47
#